data_AF-A0A2N0V3J2-F1
#
_entry.id   AF-A0A2N0V3J2-F1
#
_cell.length_a   1.000
_cell.length_b   1.000
_cell.length_c   1.000
_cell.angle_alpha   90.00
_cell.angle_beta   90.00
_cell.angle_gamma   90.00
#
_symmetry.space_group_name_H-M   'P 1'
#
loop_
_entity.id
_entity.type
_entity.pdbx_description
1 polymer ?
#
loop_
_entity_poly.entity_id
_entity_poly.type
_entity_poly.pdbx_seq_one_letter_code
_entity_poly.pdbx_strand_id
1 'polypeptide(L)'
;MKLLLFAVITMVMSGCCGPVWQLSDWQDLENAKQYDEIEVEAIDSECIAQDGKMNEACPKLFAIHARACLILARAETSETAACPPYTESARKRMDCAAADYAKARSGNFSNDQLIEFSEHQARALYCGANFRTRPEGVPLARKAVVELSGLPPNPRRDHLAASAELFLAGTDQLSAADRCQSAKKALQFTSRGLADGSASVAVTDGLRGAQAAANRIIDQINSCRRD
;
A
#
# COMPACT_ATOMS: atom_id res chain seq x y z
N MET A 1 -42.82 -41.74 -7.72
CA MET A 1 -42.50 -40.75 -6.68
C MET A 1 -41.60 -39.68 -7.29
N LYS A 2 -42.09 -38.44 -7.43
CA LYS A 2 -41.33 -37.27 -7.91
C LYS A 2 -40.61 -36.66 -6.71
N LEU A 3 -39.29 -36.58 -6.76
CA LEU A 3 -38.49 -35.83 -5.78
C LEU A 3 -38.34 -34.38 -6.28
N LEU A 4 -38.85 -33.47 -5.46
CA LEU A 4 -38.92 -32.03 -5.66
C LEU A 4 -37.52 -31.39 -5.57
N LEU A 5 -37.18 -30.60 -6.58
CA LEU A 5 -36.23 -29.49 -6.47
C LEU A 5 -36.76 -28.51 -5.42
N PHE A 6 -35.99 -28.23 -4.37
CA PHE A 6 -36.13 -26.99 -3.60
C PHE A 6 -34.91 -26.12 -3.90
N ALA A 7 -35.17 -25.09 -4.69
CA ALA A 7 -34.24 -24.01 -4.97
C ALA A 7 -33.93 -23.25 -3.68
N VAL A 8 -32.64 -23.18 -3.32
CA VAL A 8 -32.13 -22.25 -2.31
C VAL A 8 -32.21 -20.85 -2.93
N ILE A 9 -33.24 -20.09 -2.57
CA ILE A 9 -33.36 -18.68 -2.89
C ILE A 9 -32.45 -17.94 -1.90
N THR A 10 -31.24 -17.57 -2.34
CA THR A 10 -30.45 -16.50 -1.70
C THR A 10 -31.21 -15.19 -1.84
N MET A 11 -31.99 -14.83 -0.82
CA MET A 11 -32.52 -13.48 -0.64
C MET A 11 -31.34 -12.54 -0.36
N VAL A 12 -30.91 -11.81 -1.39
CA VAL A 12 -30.06 -10.63 -1.22
C VAL A 12 -30.96 -9.54 -0.63
N MET A 13 -30.85 -9.30 0.69
CA MET A 13 -31.49 -8.17 1.37
C MET A 13 -30.75 -6.86 1.04
N SER A 14 -30.77 -6.43 -0.21
CA SER A 14 -30.10 -5.19 -0.65
C SER A 14 -31.00 -3.96 -0.46
N GLY A 15 -31.40 -3.64 0.79
CA GLY A 15 -32.28 -2.49 0.99
C GLY A 15 -32.58 -1.99 2.41
N CYS A 16 -31.86 -2.41 3.45
CA CYS A 16 -32.07 -1.84 4.81
C CYS A 16 -30.81 -1.22 5.45
N CYS A 17 -29.65 -1.44 4.85
CA CYS A 17 -28.36 -1.18 5.50
C CYS A 17 -27.41 -0.43 4.54
N GLY A 18 -27.69 0.83 4.25
CA GLY A 18 -26.83 1.65 3.39
C GLY A 18 -25.46 1.99 4.02
N PRO A 19 -24.61 2.80 3.35
CA PRO A 19 -23.22 3.05 3.74
C PRO A 19 -23.01 3.57 5.17
N VAL A 20 -24.00 4.27 5.73
CA VAL A 20 -23.94 4.79 7.11
C VAL A 20 -24.04 3.67 8.14
N TRP A 21 -24.90 2.68 7.89
CA TRP A 21 -25.02 1.52 8.78
C TRP A 21 -23.76 0.66 8.69
N GLN A 22 -23.30 0.36 7.47
CA GLN A 22 -22.08 -0.42 7.27
C GLN A 22 -20.87 0.26 7.94
N LEU A 23 -20.80 1.59 7.92
CA LEU A 23 -19.73 2.32 8.60
C LEU A 23 -19.75 2.09 10.11
N SER A 24 -20.93 2.09 10.74
CA SER A 24 -21.05 1.83 12.18
C SER A 24 -20.62 0.40 12.52
N ASP A 25 -21.07 -0.58 11.74
CA ASP A 25 -20.74 -1.99 11.94
C ASP A 25 -19.24 -2.23 11.76
N TRP A 26 -18.64 -1.71 10.69
CA TRP A 26 -17.21 -1.84 10.43
C TRP A 26 -16.34 -1.12 11.45
N GLN A 27 -16.82 -0.05 12.07
CA GLN A 27 -16.12 0.57 13.20
C GLN A 27 -16.08 -0.37 14.42
N ASP A 28 -17.17 -1.09 14.70
CA ASP A 28 -17.21 -2.08 15.77
C ASP A 28 -16.30 -3.27 15.46
N LEU A 29 -16.33 -3.80 14.22
CA LEU A 29 -15.42 -4.85 13.76
C LEU A 29 -13.94 -4.42 13.81
N GLU A 30 -13.62 -3.20 13.40
CA GLU A 30 -12.26 -2.65 13.45
C GLU A 30 -11.77 -2.53 14.90
N ASN A 31 -12.62 -2.06 15.80
CA ASN A 31 -12.33 -2.00 17.24
C ASN A 31 -12.12 -3.39 17.85
N ALA A 32 -12.88 -4.39 17.39
CA ALA A 32 -12.73 -5.79 17.77
C ALA A 32 -11.58 -6.51 17.04
N LYS A 33 -10.87 -5.83 16.12
CA LYS A 33 -9.81 -6.38 15.26
C LYS A 33 -10.25 -7.55 14.39
N GLN A 34 -11.54 -7.61 14.04
CA GLN A 34 -12.14 -8.62 13.16
C GLN A 34 -11.91 -8.25 11.68
N TYR A 35 -10.63 -8.12 11.29
CA TYR A 35 -10.27 -7.63 9.95
C TYR A 35 -10.65 -8.60 8.83
N ASP A 36 -10.67 -9.92 9.10
CA ASP A 36 -11.10 -10.91 8.10
C ASP A 36 -12.59 -10.75 7.75
N GLU A 37 -13.44 -10.31 8.70
CA GLU A 37 -14.87 -10.05 8.45
C GLU A 37 -15.05 -8.80 7.55
N ILE A 38 -14.26 -7.75 7.81
CA ILE A 38 -14.24 -6.54 6.98
C ILE A 38 -13.76 -6.84 5.55
N GLU A 39 -12.72 -7.67 5.36
CA GLU A 39 -12.13 -7.94 4.03
C GLU A 39 -13.06 -8.71 3.09
N VAL A 40 -13.90 -9.59 3.61
CA VAL A 40 -14.79 -10.43 2.79
C VAL A 40 -16.11 -9.75 2.45
N GLU A 41 -16.47 -8.69 3.18
CA GLU A 41 -17.69 -7.93 2.94
C GLU A 41 -17.46 -6.86 1.87
N ALA A 42 -18.37 -6.81 0.88
CA ALA A 42 -18.30 -5.78 -0.15
C ALA A 42 -18.72 -4.42 0.40
N ILE A 43 -17.96 -3.37 0.07
CA ILE A 43 -18.38 -1.98 0.33
C ILE A 43 -19.73 -1.72 -0.35
N ASP A 44 -20.64 -1.11 0.40
CA ASP A 44 -22.02 -0.89 -0.02
C ASP A 44 -22.10 -0.20 -1.40
N SER A 45 -22.97 -0.73 -2.27
CA SER A 45 -23.10 -0.27 -3.66
C SER A 45 -23.58 1.18 -3.80
N GLU A 46 -24.27 1.73 -2.79
CA GLU A 46 -24.70 3.12 -2.74
C GLU A 46 -23.53 4.09 -2.52
N CYS A 47 -22.31 3.58 -2.26
CA CYS A 47 -21.09 4.38 -2.38
C CYS A 47 -20.78 4.85 -3.81
N ILE A 48 -21.41 4.24 -4.81
CA ILE A 48 -21.41 4.72 -6.19
C ILE A 48 -22.72 5.49 -6.41
N ALA A 49 -22.78 6.72 -5.93
CA ALA A 49 -24.00 7.52 -6.03
C ALA A 49 -24.37 7.82 -7.49
N GLN A 50 -25.67 7.67 -7.81
CA GLN A 50 -26.26 7.88 -9.14
C GLN A 50 -26.20 9.35 -9.63
N ASP A 51 -25.86 10.30 -8.77
CA ASP A 51 -25.81 11.75 -9.05
C ASP A 51 -24.37 12.32 -9.07
N GLY A 52 -23.36 11.44 -8.99
CA GLY A 52 -21.94 11.81 -8.99
C GLY A 52 -21.42 12.35 -7.66
N LYS A 53 -22.21 12.36 -6.58
CA LYS A 53 -21.76 12.77 -5.24
C LYS A 53 -21.65 11.57 -4.29
N MET A 54 -20.42 11.16 -4.02
CA MET A 54 -20.17 10.06 -3.09
C MET A 54 -20.68 10.38 -1.68
N ASN A 55 -21.38 9.43 -1.06
CA ASN A 55 -21.83 9.52 0.33
C ASN A 55 -20.62 9.70 1.28
N GLU A 56 -20.73 10.59 2.28
CA GLU A 56 -19.64 10.90 3.22
C GLU A 56 -19.15 9.71 4.06
N ALA A 57 -19.96 8.66 4.21
CA ALA A 57 -19.56 7.43 4.87
C ALA A 57 -18.57 6.60 4.03
N CYS A 58 -18.63 6.70 2.71
CA CYS A 58 -17.87 5.86 1.79
C CYS A 58 -16.36 6.06 1.83
N PRO A 59 -15.81 7.29 1.86
CA PRO A 59 -14.37 7.47 2.09
C PRO A 59 -13.89 6.78 3.38
N LYS A 60 -14.73 6.76 4.43
CA LYS A 60 -14.40 6.12 5.71
C LYS A 60 -14.46 4.60 5.61
N LEU A 61 -15.45 4.04 4.91
CA LEU A 61 -15.51 2.61 4.56
C LEU A 61 -14.27 2.17 3.79
N PHE A 62 -13.88 2.91 2.74
CA PHE A 62 -12.65 2.64 2.00
C PHE A 62 -11.40 2.68 2.89
N ALA A 63 -11.33 3.61 3.84
CA ALA A 63 -10.20 3.68 4.78
C ALA A 63 -10.13 2.45 5.69
N ILE A 64 -11.27 2.02 6.26
CA ILE A 64 -11.35 0.83 7.13
C ILE A 64 -11.01 -0.44 6.35
N HIS A 65 -11.59 -0.62 5.17
CA HIS A 65 -11.31 -1.78 4.31
C HIS A 65 -9.84 -1.83 3.89
N ALA A 66 -9.26 -0.69 3.49
CA ALA A 66 -7.85 -0.62 3.13
C ALA A 66 -6.92 -0.95 4.31
N ARG A 67 -7.26 -0.52 5.53
CA ARG A 67 -6.56 -0.91 6.77
C ARG A 67 -6.66 -2.40 7.02
N ALA A 68 -7.86 -2.98 6.96
CA ALA A 68 -8.07 -4.42 7.13
C ALA A 68 -7.22 -5.23 6.13
N CYS A 69 -7.31 -4.92 4.84
CA CYS A 69 -6.49 -5.52 3.80
C CYS A 69 -4.99 -5.41 4.09
N LEU A 70 -4.49 -4.22 4.46
CA LEU A 70 -3.06 -4.03 4.75
C LEU A 70 -2.60 -4.82 5.99
N ILE A 71 -3.41 -4.86 7.05
CA ILE A 71 -3.11 -5.62 8.28
C ILE A 71 -3.05 -7.12 7.96
N LEU A 72 -4.06 -7.64 7.29
CA LEU A 72 -4.12 -9.05 6.90
C LEU A 72 -3.02 -9.45 5.91
N ALA A 73 -2.64 -8.56 4.98
CA ALA A 73 -1.51 -8.81 4.09
C ALA A 73 -0.19 -8.93 4.88
N ARG A 74 -0.07 -8.20 5.99
CA ARG A 74 1.16 -8.09 6.77
C ARG A 74 1.22 -8.99 8.00
N ALA A 75 0.18 -9.77 8.29
CA ALA A 75 0.10 -10.61 9.48
C ALA A 75 1.30 -11.56 9.66
N GLU A 76 1.91 -12.01 8.55
CA GLU A 76 3.08 -12.91 8.54
C GLU A 76 4.41 -12.19 8.22
N THR A 77 4.43 -10.85 8.20
CA THR A 77 5.64 -10.08 7.85
C THR A 77 6.58 -10.04 9.05
N SER A 78 7.86 -10.35 8.85
CA SER A 78 8.86 -10.12 9.90
C SER A 78 8.98 -8.61 10.20
N GLU A 79 9.31 -8.24 11.43
CA GLU A 79 9.44 -6.83 11.83
C GLU A 79 10.48 -6.06 11.01
N THR A 80 11.44 -6.76 10.42
CA THR A 80 12.51 -6.21 9.59
C THR A 80 12.18 -6.14 8.10
N ALA A 81 11.13 -6.83 7.64
CA ALA A 81 10.78 -6.86 6.23
C ALA A 81 9.91 -5.66 5.84
N ALA A 82 10.30 -4.98 4.76
CA ALA A 82 9.51 -3.87 4.21
C ALA A 82 8.16 -4.34 3.64
N CYS A 83 8.11 -5.59 3.16
CA CYS A 83 6.96 -6.22 2.52
C CYS A 83 6.75 -7.66 3.03
N PRO A 84 5.50 -8.15 3.04
CA PRO A 84 5.21 -9.54 3.36
C PRO A 84 5.83 -10.52 2.36
N PRO A 85 6.00 -11.80 2.73
CA PRO A 85 6.32 -12.84 1.77
C PRO A 85 5.25 -12.93 0.68
N TYR A 86 5.64 -13.37 -0.52
CA TYR A 86 4.70 -13.53 -1.62
C TYR A 86 3.72 -14.68 -1.33
N THR A 87 2.43 -14.34 -1.31
CA THR A 87 1.30 -15.26 -1.47
C THR A 87 0.26 -14.58 -2.36
N GLU A 88 -0.59 -15.38 -3.02
CA GLU A 88 -1.65 -14.82 -3.85
C GLU A 88 -2.63 -13.96 -3.03
N SER A 89 -2.90 -14.36 -1.78
CA SER A 89 -3.73 -13.57 -0.85
C SER A 89 -3.05 -12.26 -0.46
N ALA A 90 -1.76 -12.26 -0.13
CA ALA A 90 -1.02 -11.03 0.17
C ALA A 90 -0.98 -10.08 -1.03
N ARG A 91 -0.85 -10.62 -2.25
CA ARG A 91 -0.94 -9.82 -3.49
C ARG A 91 -2.28 -9.13 -3.62
N LYS A 92 -3.38 -9.88 -3.52
CA LYS A 92 -4.75 -9.34 -3.60
C LYS A 92 -5.02 -8.29 -2.53
N ARG A 93 -4.56 -8.53 -1.30
CA ARG A 93 -4.74 -7.60 -0.17
C ARG A 93 -3.91 -6.32 -0.32
N MET A 94 -2.70 -6.39 -0.89
CA MET A 94 -1.95 -5.19 -1.26
C MET A 94 -2.66 -4.39 -2.36
N ASP A 95 -3.26 -5.06 -3.34
CA ASP A 95 -4.03 -4.40 -4.39
C ASP A 95 -5.29 -3.71 -3.82
N CYS A 96 -6.02 -4.40 -2.93
CA CYS A 96 -7.13 -3.86 -2.16
C CYS A 96 -6.70 -2.59 -1.40
N ALA A 97 -5.67 -2.69 -0.55
CA ALA A 97 -5.20 -1.57 0.25
C ALA A 97 -4.78 -0.37 -0.62
N ALA A 98 -4.03 -0.61 -1.70
CA ALA A 98 -3.58 0.45 -2.59
C ALA A 98 -4.74 1.17 -3.30
N ALA A 99 -5.76 0.43 -3.72
CA ALA A 99 -6.93 0.96 -4.40
C ALA A 99 -7.83 1.75 -3.43
N ASP A 100 -8.10 1.21 -2.26
CA ASP A 100 -9.08 1.78 -1.36
C ASP A 100 -8.54 2.95 -0.53
N TYR A 101 -7.24 2.96 -0.16
CA TYR A 101 -6.64 4.22 0.35
C TYR A 101 -6.68 5.35 -0.68
N ALA A 102 -6.60 5.03 -1.98
CA ALA A 102 -6.74 6.03 -3.04
C ALA A 102 -8.13 6.67 -3.01
N LYS A 103 -9.18 5.86 -2.84
CA LYS A 103 -10.56 6.33 -2.78
C LYS A 103 -10.86 7.04 -1.47
N ALA A 104 -10.33 6.54 -0.36
CA ALA A 104 -10.50 7.13 0.97
C ALA A 104 -10.07 8.60 1.02
N ARG A 105 -9.00 8.98 0.33
CA ARG A 105 -8.50 10.37 0.29
C ARG A 105 -9.49 11.42 -0.23
N SER A 106 -10.60 11.03 -0.85
CA SER A 106 -11.66 11.95 -1.26
C SER A 106 -12.56 12.44 -0.12
N GLY A 107 -12.45 11.84 1.07
CA GLY A 107 -13.23 12.23 2.25
C GLY A 107 -12.61 13.39 3.04
N ASN A 108 -13.40 13.90 3.99
CA ASN A 108 -12.95 14.92 4.93
C ASN A 108 -12.18 14.28 6.10
N PHE A 109 -10.85 14.22 5.98
CA PHE A 109 -9.94 13.67 6.99
C PHE A 109 -8.97 14.74 7.49
N SER A 110 -8.44 14.54 8.69
CA SER A 110 -7.32 15.36 9.18
C SER A 110 -6.07 15.15 8.31
N ASN A 111 -5.17 16.13 8.32
CA ASN A 111 -3.90 16.03 7.59
C ASN A 111 -3.07 14.81 8.01
N ASP A 112 -3.08 14.46 9.29
CA ASP A 112 -2.34 13.31 9.82
C ASP A 112 -2.89 11.99 9.25
N GLN A 113 -4.22 11.85 9.18
CA GLN A 113 -4.86 10.70 8.54
C GLN A 113 -4.54 10.63 7.05
N LEU A 114 -4.55 11.76 6.34
CA LEU A 114 -4.18 11.79 4.93
C LEU A 114 -2.72 11.38 4.73
N ILE A 115 -1.80 11.82 5.59
CA ILE A 115 -0.39 11.39 5.57
C ILE A 115 -0.30 9.87 5.80
N GLU A 116 -1.00 9.33 6.79
CA GLU A 116 -1.05 7.88 7.06
C GLU A 116 -1.55 7.11 5.84
N PHE A 117 -2.67 7.52 5.24
CA PHE A 117 -3.23 6.88 4.04
C PHE A 117 -2.24 6.89 2.88
N SER A 118 -1.50 7.99 2.72
CA SER A 118 -0.48 8.14 1.69
C SER A 118 0.68 7.15 1.90
N GLU A 119 1.18 7.04 3.12
CA GLU A 119 2.28 6.14 3.46
C GLU A 119 1.84 4.68 3.30
N HIS A 120 0.63 4.35 3.75
CA HIS A 120 0.06 3.00 3.64
C HIS A 120 -0.22 2.62 2.19
N GLN A 121 -0.77 3.53 1.39
CA GLN A 121 -0.96 3.33 -0.05
C GLN A 121 0.38 3.11 -0.75
N ALA A 122 1.39 3.94 -0.47
CA ALA A 122 2.70 3.79 -1.08
C ALA A 122 3.36 2.46 -0.71
N ARG A 123 3.19 2.01 0.54
CA ARG A 123 3.65 0.69 0.98
C ARG A 123 2.97 -0.42 0.19
N ALA A 124 1.65 -0.36 0.07
CA ALA A 124 0.87 -1.33 -0.67
C ALA A 124 1.27 -1.39 -2.15
N LEU A 125 1.48 -0.23 -2.78
CA LEU A 125 1.97 -0.13 -4.16
C LEU A 125 3.37 -0.73 -4.32
N TYR A 126 4.31 -0.39 -3.44
CA TYR A 126 5.67 -0.93 -3.49
C TYR A 126 5.69 -2.45 -3.25
N CYS A 127 4.98 -2.94 -2.25
CA CYS A 127 4.91 -4.38 -2.00
C CYS A 127 4.18 -5.13 -3.13
N GLY A 128 3.09 -4.55 -3.65
CA GLY A 128 2.41 -5.04 -4.84
C GLY A 128 3.31 -5.08 -6.09
N ALA A 129 4.29 -4.18 -6.21
CA ALA A 129 5.30 -4.23 -7.28
C ALA A 129 6.24 -5.44 -7.16
N ASN A 130 6.60 -5.82 -5.92
CA ASN A 130 7.46 -6.98 -5.66
C ASN A 130 6.75 -8.33 -5.88
N PHE A 131 5.42 -8.33 -5.93
CA PHE A 131 4.60 -9.52 -6.19
C PHE A 131 4.27 -9.74 -7.67
N ARG A 132 4.87 -8.95 -8.56
CA ARG A 132 4.59 -8.94 -9.99
C ARG A 132 5.85 -9.08 -10.82
N THR A 133 5.69 -9.28 -12.12
CA THR A 133 6.81 -9.21 -13.05
C THR A 133 7.41 -7.80 -13.05
N ARG A 134 8.68 -7.65 -13.47
CA ARG A 134 9.33 -6.32 -13.52
C ARG A 134 8.56 -5.29 -14.36
N PRO A 135 8.07 -5.60 -15.58
CA PRO A 135 7.29 -4.65 -16.36
C PRO A 135 6.03 -4.14 -15.65
N GLU A 136 5.31 -5.03 -14.97
CA GLU A 136 4.08 -4.70 -14.24
C GLU A 136 4.37 -3.95 -12.93
N GLY A 137 5.49 -4.24 -12.27
CA GLY A 137 5.87 -3.62 -10.99
C GLY A 137 6.44 -2.22 -11.13
N VAL A 138 7.12 -1.89 -12.24
CA VAL A 138 7.70 -0.55 -12.48
C VAL A 138 6.69 0.60 -12.30
N PRO A 139 5.50 0.60 -12.92
CA PRO A 139 4.53 1.69 -12.73
C PRO A 139 4.05 1.80 -11.27
N LEU A 140 3.89 0.68 -10.56
CA LEU A 140 3.49 0.67 -9.15
C LEU A 140 4.59 1.26 -8.25
N ALA A 141 5.84 0.86 -8.45
CA ALA A 141 6.98 1.41 -7.72
C ALA A 141 7.18 2.91 -7.98
N ARG A 142 7.01 3.37 -9.23
CA ARG A 142 7.02 4.80 -9.56
C ARG A 142 5.92 5.56 -8.82
N LYS A 143 4.70 5.03 -8.80
CA LYS A 143 3.59 5.64 -8.06
C LYS A 143 3.90 5.71 -6.56
N ALA A 144 4.44 4.64 -5.98
CA ALA A 144 4.87 4.62 -4.57
C ALA A 144 5.91 5.72 -4.27
N VAL A 145 6.94 5.87 -5.11
CA VAL A 145 7.95 6.93 -4.97
C VAL A 145 7.34 8.33 -5.02
N VAL A 146 6.40 8.57 -5.95
CA VAL A 146 5.71 9.86 -6.06
C VAL A 146 4.93 10.18 -4.79
N GLU A 147 4.13 9.22 -4.30
CA GLU A 147 3.38 9.37 -3.05
C GLU A 147 4.30 9.68 -1.87
N LEU A 148 5.39 8.92 -1.71
CA LEU A 148 6.34 9.09 -0.60
C LEU A 148 7.11 10.40 -0.69
N SER A 149 7.35 10.92 -1.89
CA SER A 149 8.05 12.20 -2.09
C SER A 149 7.21 13.38 -1.60
N GLY A 150 5.88 13.26 -1.61
CA GLY A 150 4.95 14.28 -1.12
C GLY A 150 4.77 14.32 0.39
N LEU A 151 5.32 13.35 1.15
CA LEU A 151 5.14 13.27 2.60
C LEU A 151 6.23 13.98 3.40
N PRO A 152 5.94 14.39 4.63
CA PRO A 152 6.97 14.87 5.56
C PRO A 152 8.10 13.84 5.74
N PRO A 153 9.37 14.27 5.83
CA PRO A 153 10.48 13.36 6.07
C PRO A 153 10.37 12.71 7.45
N ASN A 154 10.56 11.39 7.48
CA ASN A 154 10.76 10.58 8.68
C ASN A 154 11.49 9.28 8.27
N PRO A 155 12.12 8.55 9.20
CA PRO A 155 12.95 7.39 8.86
C PRO A 155 12.18 6.24 8.19
N ARG A 156 10.91 6.02 8.57
CA ARG A 156 10.08 4.94 8.00
C ARG A 156 9.70 5.24 6.55
N ARG A 157 9.28 6.48 6.29
CA ARG A 157 9.02 6.99 4.94
C ARG A 157 10.26 6.88 4.08
N ASP A 158 11.41 7.31 4.60
CA ASP A 158 12.67 7.32 3.86
C ASP A 158 13.16 5.91 3.55
N HIS A 159 13.01 4.99 4.49
CA HIS A 159 13.30 3.58 4.24
C HIS A 159 12.43 3.04 3.10
N LEU A 160 11.12 3.26 3.16
CA LEU A 160 10.20 2.78 2.12
C LEU A 160 10.47 3.44 0.75
N ALA A 161 10.78 4.74 0.72
CA ALA A 161 11.13 5.45 -0.50
C ALA A 161 12.43 4.92 -1.12
N ALA A 162 13.44 4.66 -0.29
CA ALA A 162 14.68 4.03 -0.74
C ALA A 162 14.45 2.62 -1.29
N SER A 163 13.62 1.81 -0.64
CA SER A 163 13.28 0.46 -1.11
C SER A 163 12.57 0.48 -2.48
N ALA A 164 11.66 1.44 -2.70
CA ALA A 164 10.97 1.62 -3.97
C ALA A 164 11.92 2.12 -5.08
N GLU A 165 12.81 3.07 -4.78
CA GLU A 165 13.84 3.51 -5.71
C GLU A 165 14.84 2.40 -6.06
N LEU A 166 15.20 1.54 -5.10
CA LEU A 166 16.06 0.37 -5.36
C LEU A 166 15.39 -0.65 -6.28
N PHE A 167 14.08 -0.84 -6.18
CA PHE A 167 13.35 -1.66 -7.15
C PHE A 167 13.50 -1.11 -8.57
N LEU A 168 13.40 0.22 -8.74
CA LEU A 168 13.58 0.89 -10.04
C LEU A 168 15.05 0.83 -10.51
N ALA A 169 16.00 0.98 -9.60
CA ALA A 169 17.43 0.88 -9.91
C ALA A 169 17.85 -0.54 -10.37
N GLY A 170 17.21 -1.56 -9.78
CA GLY A 170 17.53 -2.98 -9.99
C GLY A 170 16.85 -3.63 -11.20
N THR A 171 16.00 -2.92 -11.95
CA THR A 171 15.30 -3.48 -13.12
C THR A 171 16.00 -3.12 -14.42
N ASP A 172 15.95 -4.03 -15.41
CA ASP A 172 16.43 -3.81 -16.79
C ASP A 172 15.39 -3.12 -17.69
N GLN A 173 14.18 -2.92 -17.17
CA GLN A 173 13.07 -2.24 -17.86
C GLN A 173 13.26 -0.72 -17.98
N LEU A 174 14.31 -0.17 -17.35
CA LEU A 174 14.65 1.24 -17.35
C LEU A 174 16.01 1.47 -18.01
N SER A 175 16.21 2.68 -18.55
CA SER A 175 17.51 3.06 -19.11
C SER A 175 18.60 3.04 -18.02
N ALA A 176 19.86 2.85 -18.42
CA ALA A 176 20.98 2.90 -17.48
C ALA A 176 21.04 4.23 -16.70
N ALA A 177 20.66 5.35 -17.34
CA ALA A 177 20.57 6.66 -16.71
C ALA A 177 19.46 6.71 -15.64
N ASP A 178 18.26 6.22 -15.95
CA ASP A 178 17.14 6.20 -15.00
C ASP A 178 17.41 5.29 -13.79
N ARG A 179 18.03 4.14 -14.04
CA ARG A 179 18.45 3.21 -12.99
C ARG A 179 19.48 3.85 -12.07
N CYS A 180 20.45 4.56 -12.67
CA CYS A 180 21.44 5.32 -11.92
C CYS A 180 20.81 6.41 -11.06
N GLN A 181 19.91 7.20 -11.64
CA GLN A 181 19.20 8.26 -10.92
C GLN A 181 18.39 7.68 -9.76
N SER A 182 17.71 6.55 -9.96
CA SER A 182 16.96 5.86 -8.90
C SER A 182 17.88 5.41 -7.76
N ALA A 183 19.04 4.83 -8.08
CA ALA A 183 20.04 4.47 -7.07
C ALA A 183 20.56 5.68 -6.29
N LYS A 184 20.85 6.80 -6.97
CA LYS A 184 21.27 8.06 -6.33
C LYS A 184 20.17 8.61 -5.40
N LYS A 185 18.89 8.54 -5.80
CA LYS A 185 17.76 8.92 -4.93
C LYS A 185 17.62 8.00 -3.73
N ALA A 186 17.80 6.68 -3.90
CA ALA A 186 17.82 5.74 -2.77
C ALA A 186 18.91 6.10 -1.75
N LEU A 187 20.11 6.52 -2.20
CA LEU A 187 21.15 7.05 -1.30
C LEU A 187 20.73 8.32 -0.57
N GLN A 188 20.07 9.25 -1.24
CA GLN A 188 19.57 10.48 -0.60
C GLN A 188 18.55 10.17 0.49
N PHE A 189 17.59 9.28 0.20
CA PHE A 189 16.59 8.84 1.18
C PHE A 189 17.25 8.14 2.37
N THR A 190 18.14 7.17 2.13
CA THR A 190 18.82 6.44 3.21
C THR A 190 19.68 7.34 4.07
N SER A 191 20.43 8.27 3.48
CA SER A 191 21.28 9.21 4.22
C SER A 191 20.44 10.14 5.10
N ARG A 192 19.30 10.63 4.59
CA ARG A 192 18.37 11.46 5.39
C ARG A 192 17.77 10.66 6.54
N GLY A 193 17.26 9.46 6.28
CA GLY A 193 16.68 8.60 7.31
C GLY A 193 17.68 8.16 8.39
N LEU A 194 18.95 7.94 8.03
CA LEU A 194 20.01 7.59 8.98
C LEU A 194 20.49 8.77 9.83
N ALA A 195 20.38 9.99 9.31
CA ALA A 195 20.70 11.20 10.06
C ALA A 195 19.65 11.52 11.14
N ASP A 196 18.46 10.95 11.01
CA ASP A 196 17.36 11.08 11.97
C ASP A 196 17.49 10.00 13.07
N GLY A 197 17.87 10.43 14.26
CA GLY A 197 18.09 9.58 15.43
C GLY A 197 16.84 8.94 16.03
N SER A 198 15.64 9.21 15.49
CA SER A 198 14.37 8.62 15.97
C SER A 198 14.06 7.25 15.36
N ALA A 199 14.87 6.77 14.41
CA ALA A 199 14.66 5.49 13.76
C ALA A 199 14.77 4.31 14.75
N SER A 200 13.84 3.34 14.65
CA SER A 200 14.01 2.07 15.35
C SER A 200 15.15 1.26 14.75
N VAL A 201 15.72 0.32 15.52
CA VAL A 201 16.83 -0.55 15.07
C VAL A 201 16.51 -1.22 13.73
N ALA A 202 15.30 -1.79 13.59
CA ALA A 202 14.87 -2.44 12.35
C ALA A 202 14.85 -1.48 11.14
N VAL A 203 14.43 -0.23 11.35
CA VAL A 203 14.41 0.79 10.28
C VAL A 203 15.85 1.23 9.95
N THR A 204 16.69 1.43 10.97
CA THR A 204 18.12 1.75 10.78
C THR A 204 18.84 0.67 9.98
N ASP A 205 18.61 -0.61 10.29
CA ASP A 205 19.24 -1.72 9.58
C ASP A 205 18.73 -1.85 8.14
N GLY A 206 17.43 -1.65 7.92
CA GLY A 206 16.85 -1.56 6.59
C GLY A 206 17.45 -0.43 5.75
N LEU A 207 17.60 0.77 6.34
CA LEU A 207 18.24 1.92 5.70
C LEU A 207 19.70 1.64 5.33
N ARG A 208 20.49 1.02 6.22
CA ARG A 208 21.88 0.62 5.94
C ARG A 208 21.96 -0.41 4.82
N GLY A 209 21.09 -1.40 4.84
CA GLY A 209 20.99 -2.41 3.78
C GLY A 209 20.67 -1.79 2.42
N ALA A 210 19.72 -0.87 2.40
CA ALA A 210 19.35 -0.11 1.21
C ALA A 210 20.50 0.79 0.72
N GLN A 211 21.21 1.47 1.62
CA GLN A 211 22.36 2.30 1.29
C GLN A 211 23.48 1.47 0.63
N ALA A 212 23.81 0.31 1.22
CA ALA A 212 24.80 -0.61 0.65
C ALA A 212 24.39 -1.15 -0.72
N ALA A 213 23.10 -1.47 -0.92
CA ALA A 213 22.58 -1.90 -2.21
C ALA A 213 22.66 -0.80 -3.28
N ALA A 214 22.32 0.45 -2.91
CA ALA A 214 22.37 1.58 -3.83
C ALA A 214 23.81 1.86 -4.29
N ASN A 215 24.78 1.85 -3.37
CA ASN A 215 26.20 1.99 -3.69
C ASN A 215 26.67 0.91 -4.69
N ARG A 216 26.31 -0.36 -4.45
CA ARG A 216 26.64 -1.46 -5.39
C ARG A 216 26.07 -1.23 -6.78
N ILE A 217 24.83 -0.76 -6.90
CA ILE A 217 24.21 -0.50 -8.21
C ILE A 217 24.92 0.66 -8.92
N ILE A 218 25.25 1.74 -8.19
CA ILE A 218 25.99 2.88 -8.72
C ILE A 218 27.36 2.45 -9.25
N ASP A 219 28.07 1.62 -8.51
CA ASP A 219 29.38 1.12 -8.91
C ASP A 219 29.31 0.25 -10.16
N GLN A 220 28.22 -0.49 -10.36
CA GLN A 220 28.02 -1.39 -11.51
C GLN A 220 27.58 -0.65 -12.78
N ILE A 221 26.92 0.51 -12.65
CA ILE A 221 26.40 1.26 -13.80
C ILE A 221 27.44 2.30 -14.24
N ASN A 222 28.12 2.04 -15.35
CA ASN A 222 29.15 2.92 -15.90
C ASN A 222 28.67 4.37 -16.12
N SER A 223 27.40 4.59 -16.45
CA SER A 223 26.84 5.94 -16.60
C SER A 223 26.74 6.71 -15.28
N CYS A 224 26.79 6.06 -14.12
CA CYS A 224 26.83 6.76 -12.84
C CYS A 224 28.17 7.42 -12.52
N ARG A 225 29.25 6.98 -13.18
CA ARG A 225 30.63 7.44 -12.90
C ARG A 225 31.06 8.64 -13.74
N ARG A 226 30.23 9.07 -14.70
CA ARG A 226 30.57 10.13 -15.67
C ARG A 226 29.96 11.49 -15.35
N ASP A 227 29.21 11.59 -14.24
CA ASP A 227 28.68 12.83 -13.67
C ASP A 227 29.39 13.12 -12.34
#